data_AF-A0AAV4DMG8-F1
#
_entry.id   AF-A0AAV4DMG8-F1
#
_cell.length_a   1.000
_cell.length_b   1.000
_cell.length_c   1.000
_cell.angle_alpha   90.00
_cell.angle_beta   90.00
_cell.angle_gamma   90.00
#
_symmetry.space_group_name_H-M   'P 1'
#
loop_
_entity.id
_entity.type
_entity.pdbx_description
1 polymer ?
#
loop_
_entity_poly.entity_id
_entity_poly.type
_entity_poly.pdbx_seq_one_letter_code
_entity_poly.pdbx_strand_id
1 'polypeptide(L)'
;MSVSPFAGWSPFKKFMVISSKGSAKVADRSPFKIHRELKSILGDETIEVTNLGSGDLMVELKSNEQAQKLGATTTFLDTPVTVSPHKSLNSSKGEIRSRDLRCCSEEEMMEELSGVTHARASRYVGMRTKFRPTPSS
;
A
#
# COMPACT_ATOMS: atom_id res chain seq x y z
N MET A 1 -5.79 -2.57 -30.45
CA MET A 1 -5.24 -3.06 -29.17
C MET A 1 -4.27 -2.00 -28.69
N SER A 2 -4.71 -1.06 -27.84
CA SER A 2 -3.79 -0.10 -27.23
C SER A 2 -2.98 -0.86 -26.17
N VAL A 3 -1.69 -1.02 -26.42
CA VAL A 3 -0.75 -1.40 -25.38
C VAL A 3 -0.47 -0.14 -24.57
N SER A 4 -0.95 -0.09 -23.33
CA SER A 4 -0.65 1.02 -22.44
C SER A 4 0.86 1.05 -22.19
N PRO A 5 1.55 2.18 -22.42
CA PRO A 5 3.01 2.29 -22.31
C PRO A 5 3.54 2.09 -20.88
N PHE A 6 2.64 1.93 -19.91
CA PHE A 6 2.94 1.76 -18.49
C PHE A 6 2.85 0.31 -17.98
N ALA A 7 2.68 -0.67 -18.86
CA ALA A 7 2.45 -2.09 -18.51
C ALA A 7 3.56 -2.78 -17.69
N GLY A 8 4.68 -2.10 -17.40
CA GLY A 8 5.81 -2.65 -16.65
C GLY A 8 5.95 -2.20 -15.19
N TRP A 9 5.22 -1.17 -14.74
CA TRP A 9 5.40 -0.63 -13.39
C TRP A 9 4.37 -1.20 -12.41
N SER A 10 4.74 -2.29 -11.74
CA SER A 10 4.00 -2.85 -10.60
C SER A 10 4.77 -2.56 -9.32
N PRO A 11 4.35 -1.58 -8.49
CA PRO A 11 4.97 -1.38 -7.18
C PRO A 11 4.68 -2.62 -6.32
N PHE A 12 5.73 -3.30 -5.89
CA PHE A 12 5.59 -4.46 -5.00
C PHE A 12 4.96 -4.03 -3.67
N LYS A 13 4.24 -4.96 -3.04
CA LYS A 13 3.59 -4.69 -1.75
C LYS A 13 4.66 -4.76 -0.65
N LYS A 14 5.05 -3.59 -0.16
CA LYS A 14 6.09 -3.42 0.85
C LYS A 14 5.65 -3.94 2.22
N PHE A 15 4.41 -3.65 2.61
CA PHE A 15 3.85 -4.04 3.89
C PHE A 15 2.99 -5.29 3.73
N MET A 16 3.46 -6.41 4.27
CA MET A 16 2.74 -7.68 4.28
C MET A 16 2.24 -7.98 5.70
N VAL A 17 1.12 -8.67 5.81
CA VAL A 17 0.54 -9.12 7.08
C VAL A 17 0.44 -10.63 7.07
N ILE A 18 1.00 -11.26 8.10
CA ILE A 18 0.91 -12.69 8.37
C ILE A 18 -0.19 -12.90 9.41
N SER A 19 -1.29 -13.51 9.00
CA SER A 19 -2.42 -13.83 9.86
C SER A 19 -2.54 -15.33 10.09
N SER A 20 -2.70 -15.74 11.35
CA SER A 20 -2.96 -17.14 11.71
C SER A 20 -4.34 -17.58 11.23
N LYS A 21 -4.46 -18.81 10.72
CA LYS A 21 -5.77 -19.41 10.43
C LYS A 21 -6.42 -20.07 11.66
N GLY A 22 -5.68 -20.19 12.76
CA GLY A 22 -6.13 -20.85 13.99
C GLY A 22 -6.41 -19.87 15.13
N SER A 23 -6.74 -20.42 16.30
CA SER A 23 -6.89 -19.65 17.54
C SER A 23 -5.57 -19.13 18.11
N ALA A 24 -4.45 -19.78 17.77
CA ALA A 24 -3.12 -19.39 18.22
C ALA A 24 -2.63 -18.16 17.45
N LYS A 25 -2.27 -17.10 18.17
CA LYS A 25 -1.74 -15.87 17.60
C LYS A 25 -0.27 -16.04 17.26
N VAL A 26 0.12 -15.55 16.08
CA VAL A 26 1.51 -15.63 15.61
C VAL A 26 2.39 -14.69 16.45
N ALA A 27 1.83 -13.56 16.91
CA ALA A 27 2.49 -12.59 17.76
C ALA A 27 2.86 -13.11 19.16
N ASP A 28 2.22 -14.18 19.64
CA ASP A 28 2.51 -14.77 20.97
C ASP A 28 3.75 -15.68 20.94
N ARG A 29 4.30 -15.95 19.74
CA ARG A 29 5.53 -16.74 19.59
C ARG A 29 6.75 -15.90 20.00
N SER A 30 7.82 -16.59 20.37
CA SER A 30 9.07 -15.94 20.75
C SER A 30 9.60 -15.05 19.61
N PRO A 31 10.01 -13.80 19.89
CA PRO A 31 10.54 -12.89 18.87
C PRO A 31 11.79 -13.46 18.18
N PHE A 32 12.61 -14.24 18.89
CA PHE A 32 13.77 -14.92 18.30
C PHE A 32 13.37 -16.01 17.32
N LYS A 33 12.29 -16.76 17.60
CA LYS A 33 11.76 -17.77 16.67
C LYS A 33 11.18 -17.12 15.43
N ILE A 34 10.39 -16.07 15.62
CA ILE A 34 9.82 -15.25 14.53
C ILE A 34 10.94 -14.72 13.63
N HIS A 35 11.96 -14.11 14.21
CA HIS A 35 13.08 -13.56 13.46
C HIS A 35 13.86 -14.65 12.70
N ARG A 36 14.13 -15.80 13.34
CA ARG A 36 14.85 -16.92 12.69
C ARG A 36 14.07 -17.51 11.52
N GLU A 37 12.76 -17.68 11.67
CA GLU A 37 11.89 -18.18 10.61
C GLU A 37 11.82 -17.21 9.43
N LEU A 38 11.62 -15.91 9.71
CA LEU A 38 11.62 -14.87 8.68
C LEU A 38 12.97 -14.81 7.95
N LYS A 39 14.08 -14.92 8.67
CA LYS A 39 15.42 -14.98 8.08
C LYS A 39 15.62 -16.22 7.19
N SER A 40 15.02 -17.35 7.56
CA SER A 40 15.04 -18.57 6.73
C SER A 40 14.26 -18.42 5.43
N ILE A 41 13.13 -17.69 5.45
CA ILE A 41 12.26 -17.50 4.28
C ILE A 41 12.79 -16.38 3.37
N LEU A 42 13.23 -15.26 3.98
CA LEU A 42 13.51 -14.00 3.29
C LEU A 42 15.00 -13.70 3.12
N GLY A 43 15.88 -14.44 3.80
CA GLY A 43 17.33 -14.23 3.78
C GLY A 43 17.84 -13.29 4.89
N ASP A 44 19.12 -12.91 4.80
CA ASP A 44 19.81 -12.07 5.81
C ASP A 44 19.51 -10.56 5.69
N GLU A 45 18.62 -10.18 4.76
CA GLU A 45 18.24 -8.78 4.61
C GLU A 45 17.41 -8.30 5.81
N THR A 46 17.72 -7.09 6.30
CA THR A 46 17.05 -6.53 7.47
C THR A 46 15.59 -6.21 7.15
N ILE A 47 14.68 -6.92 7.81
CA ILE A 47 13.23 -6.79 7.70
C ILE A 47 12.71 -6.21 9.01
N GLU A 48 11.78 -5.26 8.94
CA GLU A 48 11.12 -4.74 10.14
C GLU A 48 9.85 -5.54 10.42
N VAL A 49 9.66 -5.91 11.69
CA VAL A 49 8.54 -6.75 12.12
C VAL A 49 7.83 -6.03 13.26
N THR A 50 6.52 -5.85 13.12
CA THR A 50 5.68 -5.18 14.11
C THR A 50 4.49 -6.06 14.45
N ASN A 51 4.21 -6.23 15.73
CA ASN A 51 3.02 -6.95 16.19
C ASN A 51 1.79 -6.04 16.04
N LEU A 52 0.74 -6.56 15.40
CA LEU A 52 -0.54 -5.87 15.31
C LEU A 52 -1.41 -6.20 16.53
N GLY A 53 -2.29 -5.28 16.93
CA GLY A 53 -3.23 -5.50 18.04
C GLY A 53 -4.19 -6.67 17.84
N SER A 54 -4.35 -7.15 16.59
CA SER A 54 -5.11 -8.35 16.26
C SER A 54 -4.43 -9.66 16.68
N GLY A 55 -3.11 -9.64 16.96
CA GLY A 55 -2.29 -10.85 17.14
C GLY A 55 -1.60 -11.33 15.86
N ASP A 56 -1.71 -10.57 14.78
CA ASP A 56 -1.00 -10.79 13.51
C ASP A 56 0.38 -10.12 13.51
N LEU A 57 1.21 -10.49 12.54
CA LEU A 57 2.52 -9.88 12.33
C LEU A 57 2.50 -9.02 11.06
N MET A 58 2.88 -7.76 11.18
CA MET A 58 3.20 -6.91 10.04
C MET A 58 4.70 -7.01 9.74
N VAL A 59 5.02 -7.19 8.47
CA VAL A 59 6.38 -7.35 7.97
C VAL A 59 6.63 -6.32 6.88
N GLU A 60 7.64 -5.48 7.08
CA GLU A 60 8.09 -4.51 6.09
C GLU A 60 9.24 -5.08 5.26
N LEU A 61 8.97 -5.27 3.97
CA LEU A 61 9.88 -5.86 3.01
C LEU A 61 10.67 -4.80 2.25
N LYS A 62 11.86 -5.18 1.76
CA LYS A 62 12.75 -4.30 0.99
C LYS A 62 12.83 -4.68 -0.48
N SER A 63 12.50 -5.91 -0.83
CA SER A 63 12.58 -6.43 -2.20
C SER A 63 11.29 -7.11 -2.65
N ASN A 64 11.03 -7.09 -3.96
CA ASN A 64 9.94 -7.83 -4.59
C ASN A 64 10.11 -9.35 -4.40
N GLU A 65 11.35 -9.86 -4.47
CA GLU A 65 11.63 -11.28 -4.25
C GLU A 65 11.18 -11.74 -2.86
N GLN A 66 11.37 -10.90 -1.85
CA GLN A 66 10.89 -11.18 -0.49
C GLN A 66 9.36 -11.22 -0.45
N ALA A 67 8.70 -10.30 -1.15
CA ALA A 67 7.23 -10.27 -1.20
C ALA A 67 6.66 -11.53 -1.85
N GLN A 68 7.32 -12.04 -2.90
CA GLN A 68 6.94 -13.29 -3.55
C GLN A 68 7.16 -14.51 -2.64
N LYS A 69 8.34 -14.61 -2.00
CA LYS A 69 8.66 -15.71 -1.05
C LYS A 69 7.70 -15.73 0.14
N LEU A 70 7.44 -14.56 0.74
CA LEU A 70 6.51 -14.45 1.85
C LEU A 70 5.07 -14.75 1.40
N GLY A 71 4.65 -14.25 0.24
CA GLY A 71 3.32 -14.50 -0.32
C GLY A 71 3.05 -15.98 -0.63
N ALA A 72 4.09 -16.76 -0.93
CA ALA A 72 4.00 -18.20 -1.14
C ALA A 72 3.95 -19.02 0.17
N THR A 73 4.21 -18.39 1.31
CA THR A 73 4.29 -19.07 2.61
C THR A 73 2.89 -19.38 3.15
N THR A 74 2.59 -20.67 3.32
CA THR A 74 1.30 -21.15 3.84
C THR A 74 1.37 -21.59 5.31
N THR A 75 2.58 -21.83 5.82
CA THR A 75 2.86 -22.27 7.18
C THR A 75 4.00 -21.43 7.74
N PHE A 76 3.87 -20.97 8.99
CA PHE A 76 4.87 -20.18 9.69
C PHE A 76 4.94 -20.66 11.14
N LEU A 77 6.13 -21.07 11.61
CA LEU A 77 6.33 -21.65 12.95
C LEU A 77 5.32 -22.76 13.27
N ASP A 78 5.21 -23.74 12.37
CA ASP A 78 4.28 -24.89 12.44
C ASP A 78 2.80 -24.52 12.53
N THR A 79 2.45 -23.26 12.25
CA THR A 79 1.07 -22.76 12.29
C THR A 79 0.63 -22.42 10.86
N PRO A 80 -0.55 -22.88 10.41
CA PRO A 80 -1.07 -22.47 9.12
C PRO A 80 -1.41 -20.98 9.14
N VAL A 81 -0.86 -20.24 8.19
CA VAL A 81 -1.02 -18.79 8.09
C VAL A 81 -1.55 -18.39 6.71
N THR A 82 -1.92 -17.12 6.62
CA THR A 82 -2.31 -16.44 5.40
C THR A 82 -1.52 -15.15 5.32
N VAL A 83 -0.82 -14.96 4.21
CA VAL A 83 -0.08 -13.72 3.95
C VAL A 83 -0.91 -12.86 3.01
N SER A 84 -1.15 -11.61 3.40
CA SER A 84 -1.91 -10.65 2.61
C SER A 84 -1.27 -9.26 2.65
N PRO A 85 -1.39 -8.45 1.60
CA PRO A 85 -0.87 -7.10 1.62
C PRO A 85 -1.66 -6.23 2.61
N HIS A 86 -0.95 -5.39 3.36
CA HIS A 86 -1.59 -4.45 4.26
C HIS A 86 -2.48 -3.46 3.50
N LYS A 87 -3.70 -3.22 3.99
CA LYS A 87 -4.77 -2.52 3.26
C LYS A 87 -4.46 -1.05 2.96
N SER A 88 -3.90 -0.32 3.92
CA SER A 88 -3.67 1.13 3.81
C SER A 88 -2.21 1.50 3.61
N LEU A 89 -1.27 0.90 4.35
CA LEU A 89 0.16 1.24 4.24
C LEU A 89 0.79 1.03 2.85
N ASN A 90 0.19 0.21 1.99
CA ASN A 90 0.62 0.06 0.60
C ASN A 90 -0.05 1.05 -0.38
N SER A 91 -0.84 1.99 0.13
CA SER A 91 -1.47 3.04 -0.66
C SER A 91 -1.21 4.40 -0.02
N SER A 92 -1.29 5.44 -0.84
CA SER A 92 -1.23 6.82 -0.38
C SER A 92 -2.37 7.58 -1.03
N LYS A 93 -2.81 8.66 -0.37
CA LYS A 93 -3.82 9.58 -0.91
C LYS A 93 -3.13 10.90 -1.23
N GLY A 94 -3.16 11.28 -2.50
CA GLY A 94 -2.70 12.58 -2.98
C GLY A 94 -3.88 13.46 -3.43
N GLU A 95 -3.67 14.78 -3.45
CA GLU A 95 -4.57 15.74 -4.11
C GLU A 95 -3.76 16.49 -5.18
N ILE A 96 -4.26 16.49 -6.42
CA ILE A 96 -3.63 17.21 -7.54
C ILE A 96 -4.61 18.30 -7.98
N ARG A 97 -4.13 19.55 -8.03
CA ARG A 97 -4.90 20.69 -8.53
C ARG A 97 -4.42 21.03 -9.93
N SER A 98 -5.23 20.73 -10.94
CA SER A 98 -4.94 21.06 -12.33
C SER A 98 -6.21 21.50 -13.05
N ARG A 99 -6.09 22.52 -13.90
CA ARG A 99 -7.19 22.96 -14.79
C ARG A 99 -7.32 22.04 -16.00
N ASP A 100 -6.24 21.39 -16.41
CA ASP A 100 -6.18 20.58 -17.62
C ASP A 100 -6.86 19.23 -17.41
N LEU A 101 -6.79 18.69 -16.18
CA LEU A 101 -7.49 17.47 -15.78
C LEU A 101 -9.01 17.63 -15.63
N ARG A 102 -9.56 18.83 -15.89
CA ARG A 102 -10.99 19.12 -15.74
C ARG A 102 -11.88 18.33 -16.70
N CYS A 103 -11.35 18.00 -17.88
CA CYS A 103 -12.10 17.29 -18.92
C CYS A 103 -11.87 15.77 -18.89
N CYS A 104 -10.86 15.30 -18.16
CA CYS A 104 -10.57 13.87 -18.03
C CYS A 104 -11.58 13.20 -17.11
N SER A 105 -12.01 11.98 -17.46
CA SER A 105 -12.85 11.17 -16.57
C SER A 105 -12.01 10.46 -15.50
N GLU A 106 -12.65 9.99 -14.42
CA GLU A 106 -11.95 9.24 -13.37
C GLU A 106 -11.40 7.91 -13.92
N GLU A 107 -12.10 7.30 -14.87
CA GLU A 107 -11.70 6.09 -15.57
C GLU A 107 -10.46 6.34 -16.44
N GLU A 108 -10.47 7.41 -17.25
CA GLU A 108 -9.32 7.80 -18.09
C GLU A 108 -8.07 8.05 -17.24
N MET A 109 -8.23 8.68 -16.07
CA MET A 109 -7.12 8.86 -15.13
C MET A 109 -6.57 7.53 -14.59
N MET A 110 -7.44 6.57 -14.27
CA MET A 110 -7.00 5.26 -13.77
C MET A 110 -6.36 4.39 -14.85
N GLU A 111 -6.80 4.52 -16.10
CA GLU A 111 -6.26 3.77 -17.23
C GLU A 111 -4.91 4.33 -17.70
N GLU A 112 -4.79 5.65 -17.80
CA GLU A 112 -3.60 6.31 -18.34
C GLU A 112 -2.51 6.60 -17.28
N LEU A 113 -2.86 6.65 -15.98
CA LEU A 113 -1.89 6.90 -14.91
C LEU A 113 -1.55 5.61 -14.13
N SER A 114 -0.31 5.17 -14.30
CA SER A 114 0.23 4.05 -13.52
C SER A 114 0.36 4.36 -12.04
N GLY A 115 0.01 3.39 -11.20
CA GLY A 115 0.01 3.51 -9.74
C GLY A 115 -1.25 4.16 -9.14
N VAL A 116 -2.15 4.71 -9.97
CA VAL A 116 -3.44 5.21 -9.52
C VAL A 116 -4.43 4.04 -9.44
N THR A 117 -4.89 3.75 -8.22
CA THR A 117 -5.87 2.67 -7.97
C THR A 117 -7.29 3.20 -7.78
N HIS A 118 -7.42 4.50 -7.49
CA HIS A 118 -8.69 5.17 -7.33
C HIS A 118 -8.50 6.66 -7.64
N ALA A 119 -9.32 7.20 -8.53
CA ALA A 119 -9.38 8.63 -8.82
C ALA A 119 -10.72 9.19 -8.32
N ARG A 120 -10.70 10.44 -7.84
CA ARG A 120 -11.92 11.17 -7.52
C ARG A 120 -11.78 12.64 -7.90
N ALA A 121 -12.67 13.12 -8.75
CA ALA A 121 -12.71 14.52 -9.12
C ALA A 121 -13.35 15.35 -7.99
N SER A 122 -12.69 16.44 -7.60
CA SER A 122 -13.29 17.48 -6.76
C SER A 122 -13.32 18.80 -7.52
N ARG A 123 -14.48 19.46 -7.55
CA ARG A 123 -14.60 20.79 -8.16
C ARG A 123 -14.25 21.83 -7.12
N TYR A 124 -13.13 22.51 -7.31
CA TYR A 124 -12.81 23.68 -6.50
C TYR A 124 -13.70 24.85 -6.94
N VAL A 125 -14.62 25.26 -6.09
CA VAL A 125 -15.41 26.49 -6.27
C VAL A 125 -14.68 27.60 -5.53
N GLY A 126 -13.96 28.44 -6.27
CA GLY A 126 -13.32 29.61 -5.67
C GLY A 126 -14.36 30.56 -5.08
N MET A 127 -14.23 30.90 -3.79
CA MET A 127 -14.93 32.06 -3.24
C MET A 127 -14.45 33.30 -4.00
N ARG A 128 -15.32 33.88 -4.81
CA ARG A 128 -15.08 35.17 -5.47
C ARG A 128 -15.12 36.24 -4.38
N THR A 129 -13.98 36.60 -3.80
CA THR A 129 -13.88 37.83 -3.00
C THR A 129 -14.29 38.98 -3.91
N LYS A 130 -15.44 39.60 -3.60
CA LYS A 130 -15.86 40.82 -4.30
C LYS A 130 -14.83 41.89 -3.96
N PHE A 131 -13.92 42.15 -4.89
CA PHE A 131 -13.07 43.34 -4.83
C PHE A 131 -14.01 44.56 -4.82
N ARG A 132 -14.19 45.19 -3.66
CA ARG A 132 -14.80 46.52 -3.56
C ARG A 132 -13.67 47.51 -3.77
N PRO A 133 -13.58 48.21 -4.92
CA PRO A 133 -12.64 49.32 -5.03
C PRO A 133 -13.05 50.39 -4.00
N THR A 134 -12.12 50.79 -3.14
CA THR A 134 -12.28 51.95 -2.27
C THR A 134 -12.36 53.20 -3.14
N PRO A 135 -13.34 54.10 -2.95
CA PRO A 135 -13.40 55.35 -3.70
C PRO A 135 -12.17 56.20 -3.33
N SER A 136 -11.43 56.64 -4.34
CA SER A 136 -10.39 57.65 -4.19
C SER A 136 -11.04 59.00 -3.92
N SER A 137 -10.56 59.68 -2.87
CA SER A 137 -10.93 61.05 -2.48
C SER A 137 -10.65 62.07 -3.58
#